data_AF-A0A1L5NI04-F1
#
_entry.id   AF-A0A1L5NI04-F1
#
_cell.length_a   1.000
_cell.length_b   1.000
_cell.length_c   1.000
_cell.angle_alpha   90.00
_cell.angle_beta   90.00
_cell.angle_gamma   90.00
#
_symmetry.space_group_name_H-M   'P 1'
#
loop_
_entity.id
_entity.type
_entity.pdbx_description
1 polymer ?
#
loop_
_entity_poly.entity_id
_entity_poly.type
_entity_poly.pdbx_seq_one_letter_code
_entity_poly.pdbx_strand_id
1 'polypeptide(L)' 'MPVEYRTHGLRKAGATIAADEGATAHELMAMFGWSRLAMAEIYTKEADKKKLARGASERLSNRM' A
#
# COMPACT_ATOMS: atom_id res chain seq x y z
N MET A 1 -18.44 -18.20 21.57
CA MET A 1 -17.39 -17.18 21.76
C MET A 1 -17.35 -16.29 20.52
N PRO A 2 -17.38 -14.95 20.63
CA PRO A 2 -17.32 -14.11 19.45
C PRO A 2 -15.90 -14.11 18.91
N VAL A 3 -15.75 -14.50 17.64
CA VAL A 3 -14.49 -14.46 16.90
C VAL A 3 -14.03 -13.00 16.76
N GLU A 4 -12.86 -12.67 17.30
CA GLU A 4 -12.17 -11.38 17.12
C GLU A 4 -11.68 -11.22 15.67
N TYR A 5 -12.61 -11.07 14.73
CA TYR A 5 -12.31 -10.77 13.34
C TYR A 5 -12.96 -9.44 13.01
N ARG A 6 -12.16 -8.42 12.65
CA ARG A 6 -12.43 -7.39 11.61
C ARG A 6 -11.59 -6.11 11.73
N THR A 7 -11.05 -5.73 12.89
CA THR A 7 -10.34 -4.43 13.04
C THR A 7 -8.97 -4.40 12.36
N HIS A 8 -8.17 -5.45 12.54
CA HIS A 8 -6.83 -5.54 11.92
C HIS A 8 -6.90 -5.63 10.40
N GLY A 9 -7.88 -6.38 9.87
CA GLY A 9 -8.09 -6.53 8.43
C GLY A 9 -8.50 -5.21 7.77
N LEU A 10 -9.41 -4.46 8.38
CA LEU A 10 -9.85 -3.15 7.88
C LEU A 10 -8.70 -2.13 7.87
N ARG A 11 -7.86 -2.12 8.91
CA ARG A 11 -6.69 -1.24 8.97
C ARG A 11 -5.69 -1.55 7.85
N LYS A 12 -5.39 -2.83 7.61
CA LYS A 12 -4.53 -3.25 6.49
C LYS A 12 -5.10 -2.82 5.15
N ALA A 13 -6.39 -3.07 4.92
CA ALA A 13 -7.06 -2.68 3.68
C ALA A 13 -7.00 -1.16 3.44
N GLY A 14 -7.29 -0.36 4.48
CA GLY A 14 -7.19 1.10 4.39
C GLY A 14 -5.79 1.59 4.05
N ALA A 15 -4.75 1.00 4.67
CA ALA A 15 -3.37 1.34 4.36
C ALA A 15 -2.96 0.97 2.94
N THR A 16 -3.39 -0.19 2.45
CA THR A 16 -3.15 -0.62 1.06
C THR A 16 -3.81 0.33 0.07
N ILE A 17 -5.08 0.70 0.30
CA ILE A 17 -5.80 1.64 -0.57
C ILE A 17 -5.09 2.99 -0.59
N ALA A 18 -4.76 3.54 0.59
CA ALA A 18 -4.05 4.81 0.67
C ALA A 18 -2.69 4.78 -0.05
N ALA A 19 -1.93 3.70 0.10
CA ALA A 19 -0.65 3.53 -0.62
C ALA A 19 -0.84 3.40 -2.14
N ASP A 20 -1.85 2.65 -2.59
CA ASP A 20 -2.16 2.49 -4.02
C ASP A 20 -2.62 3.82 -4.66
N GLU A 21 -3.28 4.70 -3.91
CA GLU A 21 -3.63 6.08 -4.32
C GLU A 21 -2.43 7.06 -4.28
N GLY A 22 -1.25 6.60 -3.86
CA GLY A 22 -0.01 7.37 -3.88
C GLY A 22 0.35 8.05 -2.56
N ALA A 23 -0.27 7.68 -1.44
CA ALA A 23 0.16 8.15 -0.13
C ALA A 23 1.60 7.72 0.15
N THR A 24 2.41 8.68 0.59
CA THR A 24 3.79 8.48 1.02
C THR A 24 3.85 7.74 2.35
N ALA A 25 5.02 7.17 2.66
CA ALA A 25 5.21 6.45 3.91
C ALA A 25 4.95 7.34 5.15
N HIS A 26 5.28 8.63 5.08
CA HIS A 26 5.04 9.58 6.17
C HIS A 26 3.55 9.93 6.32
N GLU A 27 2.80 10.04 5.22
CA GLU A 27 1.34 10.24 5.26
C GLU A 27 0.65 9.02 5.87
N LEU A 28 1.05 7.81 5.50
CA LEU A 28 0.54 6.59 6.13
C LEU A 28 0.89 6.52 7.62
N MET A 29 2.10 6.95 8.01
CA MET A 29 2.46 7.04 9.43
C MET A 29 1.53 7.98 10.19
N ALA A 30 1.20 9.15 9.63
CA ALA A 30 0.27 10.10 10.22
C ALA A 30 -1.17 9.54 10.28
N MET A 31 -1.66 8.93 9.20
CA MET A 31 -3.03 8.38 9.11
C MET A 31 -3.27 7.22 10.07
N PHE A 32 -2.28 6.35 10.24
CA PHE A 32 -2.42 5.13 11.03
C PHE A 32 -1.73 5.23 12.40
N GLY A 33 -1.04 6.32 12.72
CA GLY A 33 -0.30 6.47 13.98
C GLY A 33 0.85 5.47 14.10
N TRP A 34 1.56 5.19 13.00
CA TRP A 34 2.75 4.35 13.05
C TRP A 34 3.98 5.17 13.41
N SER A 35 4.73 4.71 14.40
CA SER A 35 6.00 5.33 14.80
C SER A 35 7.20 4.83 14.00
N ARG A 36 7.07 3.70 13.30
CA ARG A 36 8.15 3.07 12.52
C ARG A 36 7.91 3.24 11.04
N LEU A 37 8.86 3.87 10.36
CA LEU A 37 8.85 4.04 8.90
C LEU A 37 8.74 2.69 8.17
N ALA A 38 9.45 1.67 8.65
CA ALA A 38 9.43 0.33 8.07
C ALA A 38 8.02 -0.28 7.97
N MET A 39 7.08 0.10 8.85
CA MET A 39 5.68 -0.39 8.76
C MET A 39 4.92 0.26 7.61
N ALA A 40 5.13 1.55 7.39
CA ALA A 40 4.51 2.27 6.29
C ALA A 40 5.12 1.86 4.94
N GLU A 41 6.45 1.66 4.91
CA GLU A 41 7.16 1.24 3.71
C GLU A 41 6.68 -0.09 3.13
N ILE A 42 6.16 -1.01 3.96
CA ILE A 42 5.60 -2.27 3.46
C ILE A 42 4.48 -1.99 2.45
N TYR A 43 3.61 -1.03 2.73
CA TYR A 43 2.49 -0.71 1.85
C TYR A 43 2.94 0.09 0.63
N THR A 44 3.82 1.08 0.81
CA THR A 44 4.27 1.91 -0.31
C THR A 44 5.14 1.12 -1.29
N LYS A 45 6.00 0.21 -0.81
CA LYS A 45 6.84 -0.65 -1.68
C LYS A 45 6.00 -1.58 -2.54
N GLU A 46 4.93 -2.15 -1.98
CA GLU A 46 4.02 -2.99 -2.75
C GLU A 46 3.22 -2.19 -3.79
N ALA A 47 2.75 -0.99 -3.43
CA ALA A 47 2.10 -0.08 -4.38
C ALA A 47 3.05 0.33 -5.52
N ASP A 48 4.29 0.71 -5.20
CA ASP A 48 5.32 1.07 -6.17
C ASP A 48 5.63 -0.10 -7.11
N LYS A 49 5.73 -1.32 -6.58
CA LYS A 49 5.96 -2.52 -7.37
C LYS A 49 4.84 -2.75 -8.39
N LYS A 50 3.57 -2.61 -8.00
CA LYS A 50 2.43 -2.71 -8.94
C LYS A 50 2.50 -1.63 -10.03
N LYS A 51 2.80 -0.39 -9.64
CA LYS A 51 2.91 0.75 -10.56
C LYS A 51 4.03 0.55 -11.58
N LEU A 52 5.20 0.08 -11.12
CA LEU A 52 6.34 -0.24 -11.98
C LEU A 52 6.03 -1.40 -12.93
N ALA A 53 5.38 -2.46 -12.43
CA ALA A 53 4.97 -3.60 -13.26
C ALA A 53 4.01 -3.15 -14.38
N ARG A 54 2.97 -2.38 -14.05
CA ARG A 54 2.04 -1.82 -15.04
C ARG A 54 2.76 -0.97 -16.08
N GLY A 55 3.61 -0.04 -15.63
CA GLY A 55 4.37 0.83 -16.54
C GLY A 55 5.35 0.06 -17.43
N ALA A 56 5.96 -1.02 -16.93
CA ALA A 56 6.80 -1.89 -17.74
C ALA A 56 5.99 -2.66 -18.81
N SER A 57 4.82 -3.20 -18.44
CA SER A 57 3.91 -3.88 -19.36
C SER A 57 3.40 -2.94 -20.46
N GLU A 58 3.02 -1.71 -20.13
CA GLU A 58 2.57 -0.70 -21.11
C GLU A 58 3.68 -0.36 -22.12
N ARG A 59 4.92 -0.16 -21.64
CA ARG A 59 6.08 0.11 -22.52
C ARG A 59 6.41 -1.06 -23.44
N LEU A 60 6.23 -2.29 -22.95
CA LEU A 60 6.42 -3.50 -23.77
C LEU A 60 5.34 -3.60 -24.84
N SER A 61 4.08 -3.36 -24.46
CA SER A 61 2.94 -3.38 -25.40
C SER A 61 3.07 -2.31 -26.48
N ASN A 62 3.54 -1.11 -26.16
CA ASN A 62 3.72 -0.03 -27.15
C ASN A 62 4.87 -0.27 -28.14
N ARG A 63 5.72 -1.28 -27.91
CA ARG A 63 6.86 -1.62 -28.79
C ARG A 63 6.52 -2.73 -29.79
N MET A 64 5.39 -3.43 -29.60
CA MET A 64 4.94 -4.57 -30.40
C MET A 64 3.91 -4.12 -31.44
#